data_AF-A0A816L4I7-F1
#
_entry.id   AF-A0A816L4I7-F1
#
_cell.length_a   1.000
_cell.length_b   1.000
_cell.length_c   1.000
_cell.angle_alpha   90.00
_cell.angle_beta   90.00
_cell.angle_gamma   90.00
#
_symmetry.space_group_name_H-M   'P 1'
#
loop_
_entity.id
_entity.type
_entity.pdbx_description
1 polymer ?
#
loop_
_entity_poly.entity_id
_entity_poly.type
_entity_poly.pdbx_seq_one_letter_code
_entity_poly.pdbx_strand_id
1 'polypeptide(L)'
;MIRQNRSVFLLCQLLLCIDFTAAQFTQTTVIPSILPSQCYDYTTITDASRNVNAVGSTNCDTIFLSGPRWVRFMGDSGTQLSTTPTDPNQCGTQVTGWYSGLMPAVTQTVTNGQVCFSWHSNSCTWSNTISVTNCGSFYVYELSMPPVCAARYCTNTPSILQTTTTTTTTTTTTPEIYSSQCYNYKTVDEPSRHVNASYIGKQCDKTNSILSTPGWVRFVGSGGTQLPTYALNSNQCSTDAPGWYSGTMPNTPGLTQNGTVCFSWEGNYCKWSNSIQVTNCESYYVYHLSPPATCSLRYCTDTPIVATTTTTTTTTTTTETTTTTAILSSQCYNYTTIDEESRNTNKPGGSECDEATFASGSRWVRFTGVGGTEIPTKAVGSNRCGTMATGWYSGAMPTVVDTTSSGSVCFDWESNSCRWKNDINVTNCDSYYVYQLRPSPGCSMRYCTTNAPTAKVSKGFTSISDYIKNLFEKLIS
;
A
#
# COMPACT_ATOMS: atom_id res chain seq x y z
N MET A 1 -40.48 -66.97 -27.45
CA MET A 1 -39.42 -66.94 -26.42
C MET A 1 -39.09 -65.48 -26.15
N ILE A 2 -39.59 -64.91 -25.05
CA ILE A 2 -38.86 -64.44 -23.84
C ILE A 2 -38.65 -62.90 -23.81
N ARG A 3 -39.42 -62.25 -22.90
CA ARG A 3 -39.22 -61.05 -22.03
C ARG A 3 -38.94 -59.65 -22.65
N GLN A 4 -39.87 -58.68 -22.55
CA GLN A 4 -40.14 -57.63 -21.51
C GLN A 4 -39.13 -56.44 -21.54
N ASN A 5 -39.43 -55.13 -21.41
CA ASN A 5 -40.47 -54.32 -20.74
C ASN A 5 -40.45 -52.88 -21.36
N ARG A 6 -41.58 -52.24 -21.72
CA ARG A 6 -42.46 -51.32 -20.96
C ARG A 6 -41.90 -49.91 -20.64
N SER A 7 -42.71 -48.90 -21.01
CA SER A 7 -42.71 -47.47 -20.62
C SER A 7 -41.99 -46.47 -21.53
N VAL A 8 -42.49 -46.36 -22.76
CA VAL A 8 -42.49 -45.11 -23.55
C VAL A 8 -43.96 -44.88 -23.93
N PHE A 9 -44.42 -43.62 -23.92
CA PHE A 9 -45.78 -43.14 -24.29
C PHE A 9 -46.86 -43.15 -23.19
N LEU A 10 -47.05 -42.00 -22.54
CA LEU A 10 -48.31 -41.39 -22.05
C LEU A 10 -47.89 -40.20 -21.15
N LEU A 11 -48.22 -38.91 -21.30
CA LEU A 11 -49.18 -38.16 -22.11
C LEU A 11 -48.55 -36.78 -22.41
N CYS A 12 -48.68 -36.34 -23.66
CA CYS A 12 -48.66 -34.93 -24.04
C CYS A 12 -50.12 -34.43 -24.05
N GLN A 13 -50.33 -33.15 -23.75
CA GLN A 13 -51.58 -32.36 -23.75
C GLN A 13 -52.30 -32.22 -22.39
N LEU A 14 -52.05 -31.11 -21.70
CA LEU A 14 -53.06 -30.08 -21.46
C LEU A 14 -52.35 -28.77 -21.02
N LEU A 15 -52.15 -27.85 -21.97
CA LEU A 15 -51.89 -26.44 -21.67
C LEU A 15 -53.20 -25.81 -21.17
N LEU A 16 -53.14 -24.99 -20.13
CA LEU A 16 -53.87 -23.71 -20.01
C LEU A 16 -53.32 -22.88 -18.82
N CYS A 17 -52.75 -21.73 -19.20
CA CYS A 17 -52.71 -20.42 -18.53
C CYS A 17 -52.30 -20.33 -17.04
N ILE A 18 -51.06 -19.88 -16.80
CA ILE A 18 -50.78 -18.91 -15.73
C ILE A 18 -49.86 -17.84 -16.32
N ASP A 19 -50.38 -16.62 -16.42
CA ASP A 19 -49.64 -15.42 -16.80
C ASP A 19 -48.49 -15.17 -15.81
N PHE A 20 -47.25 -15.20 -16.30
CA PHE A 20 -46.13 -14.56 -15.63
C PHE A 20 -45.64 -13.42 -16.52
N THR A 21 -45.97 -12.21 -16.09
CA THR A 21 -45.39 -10.97 -16.59
C THR A 21 -43.86 -11.08 -16.54
N ALA A 22 -43.23 -11.02 -17.71
CA ALA A 22 -41.78 -10.92 -17.82
C ALA A 22 -41.35 -9.53 -17.32
N ALA A 23 -41.00 -9.42 -16.04
CA ALA A 23 -40.20 -8.31 -15.57
C ALA A 23 -38.78 -8.50 -16.12
N GLN A 24 -38.44 -7.72 -17.16
CA GLN A 24 -37.08 -7.61 -17.65
C GLN A 24 -36.21 -6.98 -16.56
N PHE A 25 -35.52 -7.80 -15.78
CA PHE A 25 -34.41 -7.34 -14.96
C PHE A 25 -33.17 -7.20 -15.85
N THR A 26 -32.91 -5.98 -16.31
CA THR A 26 -31.56 -5.61 -16.75
C THR A 26 -30.68 -5.54 -15.52
N GLN A 27 -30.08 -6.66 -15.13
CA GLN A 27 -29.09 -6.69 -14.08
C GLN A 27 -27.78 -6.13 -14.64
N THR A 28 -27.53 -4.85 -14.37
CA THR A 28 -26.23 -4.21 -14.60
C THR A 28 -25.24 -4.85 -13.64
N THR A 29 -24.41 -5.76 -14.14
CA THR A 29 -23.30 -6.35 -13.39
C THR A 29 -22.30 -5.24 -13.04
N VAL A 30 -22.30 -4.79 -11.79
CA VAL A 30 -21.26 -3.90 -11.27
C VAL A 30 -20.04 -4.76 -10.97
N ILE A 31 -19.05 -4.68 -11.84
CA ILE A 31 -17.74 -5.33 -11.68
C ILE A 31 -17.00 -4.58 -10.56
N PRO A 32 -16.50 -5.26 -9.50
CA PRO A 32 -15.69 -4.60 -8.48
C PRO A 32 -14.45 -4.00 -9.13
N SER A 33 -14.19 -2.71 -8.90
CA SER A 33 -13.05 -2.00 -9.47
C SER A 33 -11.76 -2.47 -8.80
N ILE A 34 -11.04 -3.37 -9.46
CA ILE A 34 -9.75 -3.87 -9.00
C ILE A 34 -8.71 -2.80 -9.30
N LEU A 35 -8.09 -2.22 -8.25
CA LEU A 35 -7.03 -1.23 -8.41
C LEU A 35 -5.86 -1.87 -9.21
N PRO A 36 -5.43 -1.29 -10.34
CA PRO A 36 -4.38 -1.87 -11.16
C PRO A 36 -3.06 -2.02 -10.40
N SER A 37 -2.28 -3.07 -10.66
CA SER A 37 -1.07 -3.40 -9.88
C SER A 37 -0.05 -2.28 -9.85
N GLN A 38 0.09 -1.56 -10.96
CA GLN A 38 0.95 -0.40 -11.09
C GLN A 38 0.61 0.76 -10.14
N CYS A 39 -0.56 0.77 -9.51
CA CYS A 39 -0.95 1.76 -8.52
C CYS A 39 -0.46 1.45 -7.09
N TYR A 40 0.16 0.29 -6.87
CA TYR A 40 0.78 -0.07 -5.59
C TYR A 40 2.16 -0.75 -5.75
N ASP A 41 2.52 -1.19 -6.95
CA ASP A 41 3.84 -1.74 -7.30
C ASP A 41 4.52 -0.85 -8.34
N TYR A 42 5.22 0.18 -7.86
CA TYR A 42 5.91 1.17 -8.68
C TYR A 42 7.21 1.63 -8.02
N THR A 43 8.15 2.12 -8.82
CA THR A 43 9.39 2.75 -8.32
C THR A 43 9.17 4.25 -8.11
N THR A 44 9.63 4.79 -6.99
CA THR A 44 9.58 6.24 -6.75
C THR A 44 10.78 6.95 -7.34
N ILE A 45 10.56 8.14 -7.88
CA ILE A 45 11.61 9.02 -8.39
C ILE A 45 11.46 10.38 -7.68
N THR A 46 12.50 10.78 -6.96
CA THR A 46 12.52 12.02 -6.14
C THR A 46 13.64 12.98 -6.51
N ASP A 47 14.41 12.67 -7.57
CA ASP A 47 15.51 13.50 -8.06
C ASP A 47 15.04 14.92 -8.42
N ALA A 48 15.46 15.94 -7.67
CA ALA A 48 15.07 17.32 -7.91
C ALA A 48 15.51 17.86 -9.29
N SER A 49 16.59 17.29 -9.86
CA SER A 49 17.19 17.82 -11.09
C SER A 49 16.30 17.64 -12.32
N ARG A 50 15.31 16.74 -12.32
CA ARG A 50 14.36 16.55 -13.44
C ARG A 50 13.16 17.49 -13.41
N ASN A 51 13.05 18.35 -12.40
CA ASN A 51 12.01 19.38 -12.38
C ASN A 51 12.27 20.38 -13.53
N VAL A 52 11.23 20.82 -14.25
CA VAL A 52 11.37 21.79 -15.35
C VAL A 52 12.05 23.09 -14.95
N ASN A 53 12.01 23.45 -13.66
CA ASN A 53 12.69 24.64 -13.12
C ASN A 53 14.19 24.44 -12.87
N ALA A 54 14.70 23.20 -12.97
CA ALA A 54 16.11 22.90 -12.80
C ALA A 54 16.90 23.26 -14.07
N VAL A 55 18.12 23.75 -13.88
CA VAL A 55 19.06 24.04 -14.97
C VAL A 55 19.43 22.76 -15.70
N GLY A 56 19.62 22.84 -17.01
CA GLY A 56 20.09 21.72 -17.84
C GLY A 56 21.45 21.16 -17.41
N SER A 57 21.67 19.89 -17.72
CA SER A 57 22.91 19.16 -17.45
C SER A 57 23.07 18.02 -18.46
N THR A 58 24.02 17.11 -18.26
CA THR A 58 24.26 15.94 -19.11
C THR A 58 23.64 14.66 -18.55
N ASN A 59 22.71 14.77 -17.59
CA ASN A 59 22.09 13.59 -17.00
C ASN A 59 21.19 12.87 -18.02
N CYS A 60 21.08 11.56 -17.83
CA CYS A 60 20.21 10.72 -18.64
C CYS A 60 19.46 9.69 -17.82
N ASP A 61 18.26 9.32 -18.27
CA ASP A 61 17.43 8.34 -17.57
C ASP A 61 17.86 6.90 -17.89
N THR A 62 19.15 6.60 -17.63
CA THR A 62 19.75 5.26 -17.74
C THR A 62 19.09 4.25 -16.82
N ILE A 63 18.35 4.71 -15.82
CA ILE A 63 17.56 3.86 -14.95
C ILE A 63 16.70 2.91 -15.79
N PHE A 64 16.20 3.30 -16.98
CA PHE A 64 15.36 2.47 -17.85
C PHE A 64 16.13 1.51 -18.80
N LEU A 65 17.44 1.35 -18.64
CA LEU A 65 18.25 0.43 -19.46
C LEU A 65 17.80 -1.03 -19.35
N SER A 66 17.29 -1.46 -18.20
CA SER A 66 16.79 -2.82 -17.97
C SER A 66 15.35 -3.06 -18.46
N GLY A 67 14.79 -2.13 -19.24
CA GLY A 67 13.44 -2.22 -19.81
C GLY A 67 12.41 -1.30 -19.13
N PRO A 68 11.17 -1.25 -19.68
CA PRO A 68 10.11 -0.41 -19.15
C PRO A 68 9.73 -0.75 -17.72
N ARG A 69 9.35 0.24 -16.92
CA ARG A 69 8.78 0.01 -15.58
C ARG A 69 7.86 1.12 -15.13
N TRP A 70 6.97 0.78 -14.21
CA TRP A 70 6.06 1.72 -13.56
C TRP A 70 6.79 2.59 -12.54
N VAL A 71 6.67 3.91 -12.71
CA VAL A 71 7.28 4.90 -11.83
C VAL A 71 6.28 5.94 -11.35
N ARG A 72 6.55 6.51 -10.17
CA ARG A 72 5.84 7.65 -9.59
C ARG A 72 6.82 8.76 -9.25
N PHE A 73 6.53 9.98 -9.69
CA PHE A 73 7.30 11.17 -9.34
C PHE A 73 6.80 11.77 -8.03
N MET A 74 7.74 12.17 -7.17
CA MET A 74 7.44 12.70 -5.83
C MET A 74 8.45 13.76 -5.39
N GLY A 75 8.07 14.55 -4.38
CA GLY A 75 8.96 15.50 -3.71
C GLY A 75 9.47 16.61 -4.64
N ASP A 76 10.74 16.96 -4.49
CA ASP A 76 11.36 18.07 -5.22
C ASP A 76 11.49 17.84 -6.73
N SER A 77 11.38 16.58 -7.18
CA SER A 77 11.29 16.26 -8.61
C SER A 77 10.01 16.83 -9.24
N GLY A 78 8.98 17.14 -8.46
CA GLY A 78 7.62 17.36 -8.94
C GLY A 78 6.77 16.10 -8.79
N THR A 79 5.53 16.15 -9.27
CA THR A 79 4.55 15.07 -9.05
C THR A 79 3.99 14.48 -10.34
N GLN A 80 4.24 15.11 -11.49
CA GLN A 80 3.77 14.65 -12.80
C GLN A 80 4.82 14.90 -13.88
N LEU A 81 4.73 14.17 -15.00
CA LEU A 81 5.42 14.57 -16.22
C LEU A 81 4.92 15.95 -16.65
N SER A 82 5.83 16.80 -17.13
CA SER A 82 5.44 18.07 -17.72
C SER A 82 4.52 17.81 -18.91
N THR A 83 3.34 18.42 -18.93
CA THR A 83 2.36 18.30 -20.04
C THR A 83 2.49 19.44 -21.05
N THR A 84 3.44 20.33 -20.84
CA THR A 84 3.75 21.45 -21.74
C THR A 84 5.12 21.26 -22.35
N PRO A 85 5.32 21.66 -23.63
CA PRO A 85 6.64 21.69 -24.23
C PRO A 85 7.67 22.32 -23.30
N THR A 86 8.71 21.55 -22.97
CA THR A 86 9.81 22.01 -22.14
C THR A 86 10.96 22.38 -23.07
N ASP A 87 11.59 23.54 -22.84
CA ASP A 87 12.69 23.98 -23.69
C ASP A 87 13.93 23.10 -23.51
N PRO A 88 14.80 22.95 -24.53
CA PRO A 88 16.06 22.24 -24.36
C PRO A 88 16.95 22.85 -23.27
N ASN A 89 17.85 22.06 -22.70
CA ASN A 89 18.75 22.46 -21.60
C ASN A 89 18.03 22.87 -20.30
N GLN A 90 16.94 22.19 -19.97
CA GLN A 90 16.25 22.28 -18.67
C GLN A 90 16.16 20.89 -18.04
N CYS A 91 15.64 20.80 -16.82
CA CYS A 91 15.32 19.54 -16.16
C CYS A 91 16.53 18.58 -16.05
N GLY A 92 17.72 19.19 -15.88
CA GLY A 92 18.97 18.46 -15.70
C GLY A 92 19.41 17.68 -16.93
N THR A 93 18.94 18.02 -18.13
CA THR A 93 19.30 17.33 -19.37
C THR A 93 19.47 18.32 -20.53
N GLN A 94 19.96 17.84 -21.68
CA GLN A 94 20.09 18.63 -22.91
C GLN A 94 18.84 18.50 -23.80
N VAL A 95 18.22 17.31 -23.82
CA VAL A 95 17.02 16.99 -24.60
C VAL A 95 15.86 16.72 -23.64
N THR A 96 14.86 17.60 -23.61
CA THR A 96 13.82 17.60 -22.57
C THR A 96 12.56 16.85 -23.01
N GLY A 97 12.15 15.85 -22.24
CA GLY A 97 10.97 15.03 -22.52
C GLY A 97 9.73 15.53 -21.78
N TRP A 98 8.65 15.84 -22.51
CA TRP A 98 7.36 16.25 -21.97
C TRP A 98 6.23 15.36 -22.52
N TYR A 99 5.21 15.10 -21.72
CA TYR A 99 4.07 14.26 -22.11
C TYR A 99 3.07 15.06 -22.95
N SER A 100 2.91 14.67 -24.21
CA SER A 100 2.00 15.32 -25.17
C SER A 100 0.63 14.63 -25.27
N GLY A 101 0.45 13.53 -24.56
CA GLY A 101 -0.84 12.84 -24.44
C GLY A 101 -1.80 13.53 -23.47
N LEU A 102 -3.05 13.07 -23.48
CA LEU A 102 -4.01 13.42 -22.45
C LEU A 102 -3.76 12.54 -21.22
N MET A 103 -3.79 13.14 -20.03
CA MET A 103 -3.75 12.37 -18.78
C MET A 103 -5.09 11.63 -18.61
N PRO A 104 -5.10 10.38 -18.13
CA PRO A 104 -6.33 9.64 -17.90
C PRO A 104 -7.20 10.36 -16.87
N ALA A 105 -8.40 10.80 -17.27
CA ALA A 105 -9.30 11.53 -16.37
C ALA A 105 -10.04 10.61 -15.38
N VAL A 106 -10.23 9.33 -15.76
CA VAL A 106 -10.97 8.36 -14.96
C VAL A 106 -10.00 7.53 -14.14
N THR A 107 -10.29 7.34 -12.85
CA THR A 107 -9.47 6.53 -11.96
C THR A 107 -9.42 5.07 -12.41
N GLN A 108 -8.32 4.39 -12.11
CA GLN A 108 -8.04 3.00 -12.49
C GLN A 108 -8.00 2.74 -14.00
N THR A 109 -8.01 3.79 -14.82
CA THR A 109 -7.86 3.67 -16.26
C THR A 109 -6.42 3.88 -16.68
N VAL A 110 -6.01 3.11 -17.68
CA VAL A 110 -4.71 3.21 -18.33
C VAL A 110 -4.92 3.84 -19.71
N THR A 111 -4.15 4.87 -20.03
CA THR A 111 -4.12 5.46 -21.36
C THR A 111 -2.70 5.47 -21.90
N ASN A 112 -2.57 5.22 -23.20
CA ASN A 112 -1.30 5.36 -23.89
C ASN A 112 -1.15 6.79 -24.41
N GLY A 113 0.05 7.34 -24.30
CA GLY A 113 0.37 8.66 -24.82
C GLY A 113 1.84 8.78 -25.21
N GLN A 114 2.19 9.88 -25.87
CA GLN A 114 3.58 10.13 -26.27
C GLN A 114 4.27 11.03 -25.26
N VAL A 115 5.53 10.74 -25.00
CA VAL A 115 6.48 11.73 -24.50
C VAL A 115 7.26 12.25 -25.69
N CYS A 116 7.13 13.54 -25.97
CA CYS A 116 7.88 14.27 -26.98
C CYS A 116 9.19 14.80 -26.38
N PHE A 117 10.29 14.60 -27.10
CA PHE A 117 11.61 15.05 -26.70
C PHE A 117 12.01 16.29 -27.51
N SER A 118 12.10 17.43 -26.83
CA SER A 118 12.47 18.72 -27.39
C SER A 118 13.97 18.79 -27.66
N TRP A 119 14.33 19.19 -28.87
CA TRP A 119 15.71 19.44 -29.26
C TRP A 119 15.78 20.59 -30.27
N HIS A 120 16.70 21.53 -30.03
CA HIS A 120 16.81 22.76 -30.82
C HIS A 120 15.48 23.51 -30.88
N SER A 121 14.98 23.83 -32.08
CA SER A 121 13.72 24.55 -32.30
C SER A 121 12.50 23.63 -32.41
N ASN A 122 12.68 22.30 -32.34
CA ASN A 122 11.58 21.35 -32.46
C ASN A 122 11.27 20.70 -31.10
N SER A 123 10.06 20.94 -30.59
CA SER A 123 9.56 20.44 -29.32
C SER A 123 9.18 18.94 -29.33
N CYS A 124 9.22 18.27 -30.48
CA CYS A 124 9.00 16.84 -30.59
C CYS A 124 9.90 16.26 -31.70
N THR A 125 11.22 16.32 -31.48
CA THR A 125 12.19 15.76 -32.43
C THR A 125 12.17 14.24 -32.41
N TRP A 126 12.06 13.66 -31.22
CA TRP A 126 11.84 12.23 -30.99
C TRP A 126 10.65 12.02 -30.07
N SER A 127 10.13 10.80 -30.02
CA SER A 127 9.08 10.44 -29.07
C SER A 127 9.17 9.01 -28.60
N ASN A 128 8.65 8.77 -27.39
CA ASN A 128 8.39 7.44 -26.85
C ASN A 128 6.91 7.31 -26.53
N THR A 129 6.34 6.14 -26.82
CA THR A 129 5.00 5.78 -26.33
C THR A 129 5.10 5.25 -24.92
N ILE A 130 4.26 5.74 -24.02
CA ILE A 130 4.20 5.34 -22.62
C ILE A 130 2.77 4.99 -22.23
N SER A 131 2.64 4.20 -21.16
CA SER A 131 1.35 3.95 -20.49
C SER A 131 1.25 4.85 -19.25
N VAL A 132 0.10 5.49 -19.04
CA VAL A 132 -0.19 6.31 -17.86
C VAL A 132 -1.42 5.74 -17.17
N THR A 133 -1.34 5.50 -15.87
CA THR A 133 -2.50 5.08 -15.07
C THR A 133 -2.87 6.16 -14.07
N ASN A 134 -4.15 6.52 -14.02
CA ASN A 134 -4.68 7.38 -12.97
C ASN A 134 -5.04 6.53 -11.75
N CYS A 135 -4.26 6.62 -10.67
CA CYS A 135 -4.48 5.86 -9.45
C CYS A 135 -5.41 6.58 -8.45
N GLY A 136 -6.17 7.57 -8.92
CA GLY A 136 -7.00 8.45 -8.11
C GLY A 136 -6.24 9.70 -7.68
N SER A 137 -5.29 9.54 -6.76
CA SER A 137 -4.58 10.66 -6.12
C SER A 137 -3.22 10.99 -6.77
N PHE A 138 -2.75 10.14 -7.67
CA PHE A 138 -1.51 10.33 -8.41
C PHE A 138 -1.54 9.56 -9.72
N TYR A 139 -0.60 9.89 -10.59
CA TYR A 139 -0.35 9.15 -11.82
C TYR A 139 0.90 8.29 -11.66
N VAL A 140 0.85 7.11 -12.26
CA VAL A 140 2.02 6.26 -12.48
C VAL A 140 2.25 6.10 -13.97
N TYR A 141 3.52 6.00 -14.33
CA TYR A 141 3.96 6.04 -15.73
C TYR A 141 4.82 4.81 -16.01
N GLU A 142 4.48 4.05 -17.03
CA GLU A 142 5.33 3.00 -17.56
C GLU A 142 6.31 3.61 -18.56
N LEU A 143 7.53 3.90 -18.10
CA LEU A 143 8.53 4.62 -18.89
C LEU A 143 9.60 3.66 -19.41
N SER A 144 10.04 3.92 -20.65
CA SER A 144 11.10 3.19 -21.34
C SER A 144 12.39 4.01 -21.44
N MET A 145 13.46 3.42 -21.98
CA MET A 145 14.69 4.17 -22.27
C MET A 145 14.40 5.33 -23.24
N PRO A 146 14.86 6.56 -22.96
CA PRO A 146 14.79 7.67 -23.91
C PRO A 146 15.51 7.35 -25.23
N PRO A 147 15.11 7.94 -26.38
CA PRO A 147 15.70 7.65 -27.70
C PRO A 147 17.20 7.92 -27.80
N VAL A 148 17.71 8.82 -26.96
CA VAL A 148 19.13 9.19 -26.86
C VAL A 148 19.47 9.39 -25.37
N CYS A 149 20.71 9.06 -24.95
CA CYS A 149 21.10 9.34 -23.56
C CYS A 149 21.15 10.86 -23.29
N ALA A 150 21.29 11.76 -24.27
CA ALA A 150 21.16 13.18 -23.94
C ALA A 150 19.73 13.60 -23.49
N ALA A 151 18.77 12.67 -23.39
CA ALA A 151 17.38 12.92 -23.03
C ALA A 151 16.92 12.41 -21.66
N ARG A 152 15.96 13.12 -21.07
CA ARG A 152 15.27 12.73 -19.82
C ARG A 152 13.79 13.10 -19.83
N TYR A 153 13.03 12.40 -19.01
CA TYR A 153 11.64 12.75 -18.71
C TYR A 153 11.60 13.90 -17.70
N CYS A 154 11.15 15.07 -18.16
CA CYS A 154 10.98 16.25 -17.33
C CYS A 154 9.67 16.20 -16.55
N THR A 155 9.71 16.70 -15.34
CA THR A 155 8.59 16.69 -14.40
C THR A 155 8.31 18.09 -13.89
N ASN A 156 7.07 18.31 -13.46
CA ASN A 156 6.67 19.54 -12.81
C ASN A 156 5.73 19.24 -11.65
N THR A 157 5.48 20.27 -10.85
CA THR A 157 4.35 20.28 -9.93
C THR A 157 3.24 21.06 -10.62
N PRO A 158 2.13 20.40 -11.02
CA PRO A 158 1.01 21.09 -11.64
C PRO A 158 0.57 22.23 -10.73
N SER A 159 0.67 23.45 -11.22
CA SER A 159 0.14 24.61 -10.52
C SER A 159 -1.38 24.51 -10.57
N ILE A 160 -2.07 24.63 -9.44
CA ILE A 160 -3.51 24.89 -9.38
C ILE A 160 -3.81 26.31 -9.90
N LEU A 161 -3.50 26.59 -11.17
CA LEU A 161 -4.06 27.74 -11.84
C LEU A 161 -5.50 27.39 -12.19
N GLN A 162 -6.40 27.94 -11.38
CA GLN A 162 -7.83 28.02 -11.60
C GLN A 162 -8.07 28.50 -13.04
N THR A 163 -8.26 27.56 -13.95
CA THR A 163 -8.53 27.87 -15.34
C THR A 163 -10.04 28.01 -15.47
N THR A 164 -10.50 29.25 -15.50
CA THR A 164 -11.87 29.63 -15.83
C THR A 164 -12.20 29.04 -17.20
N THR A 165 -12.96 27.95 -17.23
CA THR A 165 -13.45 27.36 -18.48
C THR A 165 -14.95 27.56 -18.55
N THR A 166 -15.36 28.27 -19.58
CA THR A 166 -16.73 28.66 -19.88
C THR A 166 -17.68 27.46 -19.88
N THR A 167 -18.74 27.60 -19.11
CA THR A 167 -19.87 26.69 -18.95
C THR A 167 -20.44 26.27 -20.30
N THR A 168 -20.41 24.97 -20.60
CA THR A 168 -21.44 24.34 -21.43
C THR A 168 -22.06 23.22 -20.62
N THR A 169 -23.33 23.41 -20.30
CA THR A 169 -24.15 22.60 -19.40
C THR A 169 -24.39 21.22 -20.01
N THR A 170 -23.83 20.19 -19.39
CA THR A 170 -24.37 18.83 -19.51
C THR A 170 -24.37 18.21 -18.12
N THR A 171 -25.57 17.93 -17.64
CA THR A 171 -25.86 17.27 -16.37
C THR A 171 -25.25 15.87 -16.35
N THR A 172 -24.20 15.68 -15.58
CA THR A 172 -23.68 14.36 -15.21
C THR A 172 -23.06 14.43 -13.82
N THR A 173 -23.43 13.48 -12.98
CA THR A 173 -23.20 13.40 -11.53
C THR A 173 -21.71 13.46 -11.14
N THR A 174 -21.41 14.44 -10.28
CA THR A 174 -20.10 14.88 -9.79
C THR A 174 -19.36 13.81 -8.96
N PRO A 175 -18.06 13.55 -9.18
CA PRO A 175 -17.20 12.86 -8.21
C PRO A 175 -16.65 13.87 -7.18
N GLU A 176 -16.73 13.52 -5.90
CA GLU A 176 -16.37 14.40 -4.78
C GLU A 176 -14.87 14.74 -4.77
N ILE A 177 -14.55 16.04 -4.83
CA ILE A 177 -13.21 16.58 -4.60
C ILE A 177 -12.99 16.66 -3.08
N TYR A 178 -12.14 15.80 -2.52
CA TYR A 178 -11.72 15.91 -1.11
C TYR A 178 -10.94 17.21 -0.84
N SER A 179 -11.03 17.69 0.40
CA SER A 179 -10.47 18.97 0.84
C SER A 179 -8.93 19.03 0.71
N SER A 180 -8.36 20.20 0.37
CA SER A 180 -6.95 20.35 -0.05
C SER A 180 -5.91 19.93 1.02
N GLN A 181 -6.29 19.96 2.30
CA GLN A 181 -5.49 19.48 3.42
C GLN A 181 -5.24 17.97 3.43
N CYS A 182 -6.04 17.18 2.69
CA CYS A 182 -5.76 15.75 2.50
C CYS A 182 -4.56 15.51 1.59
N TYR A 183 -4.06 16.54 0.90
CA TYR A 183 -2.94 16.44 -0.04
C TYR A 183 -1.78 17.36 0.33
N ASN A 184 -2.05 18.44 1.07
CA ASN A 184 -1.06 19.42 1.51
C ASN A 184 -0.93 19.41 3.04
N TYR A 185 -0.10 18.51 3.56
CA TYR A 185 0.18 18.38 4.99
C TYR A 185 1.67 18.09 5.23
N LYS A 186 2.15 18.36 6.45
CA LYS A 186 3.48 17.93 6.91
C LYS A 186 3.41 16.56 7.57
N THR A 187 4.45 15.75 7.43
CA THR A 187 4.50 14.41 8.03
C THR A 187 5.22 14.44 9.37
N VAL A 188 4.64 13.83 10.39
CA VAL A 188 5.24 13.66 11.73
C VAL A 188 5.49 12.16 11.94
N ASP A 189 6.75 11.76 11.92
CA ASP A 189 7.20 10.37 12.15
C ASP A 189 8.20 10.34 13.31
N GLU A 190 7.67 10.44 14.53
CA GLU A 190 8.48 10.46 15.75
C GLU A 190 8.07 9.30 16.66
N PRO A 191 8.86 8.21 16.73
CA PRO A 191 8.52 7.00 17.49
C PRO A 191 8.17 7.25 18.96
N SER A 192 8.81 8.26 19.57
CA SER A 192 8.62 8.61 20.98
C SER A 192 7.25 9.22 21.30
N ARG A 193 6.43 9.54 20.30
CA ARG A 193 5.05 10.06 20.48
C ARG A 193 4.04 8.97 20.80
N HIS A 194 4.39 7.71 20.58
CA HIS A 194 3.48 6.60 20.82
C HIS A 194 3.12 6.51 22.31
N VAL A 195 1.86 6.25 22.64
CA VAL A 195 1.39 6.09 24.04
C VAL A 195 2.15 5.01 24.82
N ASN A 196 2.64 3.99 24.10
CA ASN A 196 3.45 2.89 24.63
C ASN A 196 4.95 3.02 24.32
N ALA A 197 5.42 4.17 23.83
CA ALA A 197 6.85 4.36 23.59
C ALA A 197 7.65 4.37 24.90
N SER A 198 8.85 3.78 24.87
CA SER A 198 9.81 3.93 25.96
C SER A 198 10.18 5.41 26.13
N TYR A 199 10.34 5.83 27.38
CA TYR A 199 10.75 7.20 27.70
C TYR A 199 12.19 7.44 27.24
N ILE A 200 12.38 8.39 26.33
CA ILE A 200 13.71 8.75 25.79
C ILE A 200 14.20 10.13 26.26
N GLY A 201 13.59 10.67 27.32
CA GLY A 201 13.79 12.06 27.73
C GLY A 201 12.73 13.00 27.18
N LYS A 202 12.47 14.09 27.92
CA LYS A 202 11.40 15.05 27.65
C LYS A 202 11.53 15.70 26.27
N GLN A 203 10.55 15.46 25.41
CA GLN A 203 10.39 16.04 24.08
C GLN A 203 9.42 17.23 24.11
N CYS A 204 9.59 18.17 23.18
CA CYS A 204 8.82 19.41 23.13
C CYS A 204 8.21 19.67 21.75
N ASP A 205 6.91 19.97 21.71
CA ASP A 205 6.21 20.38 20.47
C ASP A 205 6.15 21.90 20.27
N LYS A 206 6.45 22.68 21.32
CA LYS A 206 6.42 24.15 21.26
C LYS A 206 7.59 24.73 20.45
N THR A 207 8.79 24.16 20.58
CA THR A 207 10.02 24.68 19.95
C THR A 207 10.83 23.55 19.34
N ASN A 208 11.57 23.83 18.25
CA ASN A 208 12.42 22.86 17.55
C ASN A 208 11.70 21.57 17.12
N SER A 209 10.39 21.67 16.86
CA SER A 209 9.54 20.59 16.36
C SER A 209 8.83 21.02 15.09
N ILE A 210 8.45 20.07 14.23
CA ILE A 210 7.59 20.33 13.07
C ILE A 210 6.22 20.93 13.47
N LEU A 211 5.81 20.74 14.73
CA LEU A 211 4.59 21.26 15.35
C LEU A 211 4.76 22.64 15.99
N SER A 212 5.94 23.27 15.88
CA SER A 212 6.22 24.61 16.41
C SER A 212 5.57 25.76 15.61
N THR A 213 4.91 25.45 14.51
CA THR A 213 4.08 26.40 13.73
C THR A 213 2.72 25.77 13.43
N PRO A 214 1.62 26.55 13.43
CA PRO A 214 0.32 26.03 13.06
C PRO A 214 0.29 25.44 11.64
N GLY A 215 -0.42 24.34 11.45
CA GLY A 215 -0.61 23.76 10.12
C GLY A 215 -1.17 22.35 10.11
N TRP A 216 -1.49 21.87 8.90
CA TRP A 216 -1.96 20.51 8.66
C TRP A 216 -0.82 19.51 8.75
N VAL A 217 -1.01 18.48 9.58
CA VAL A 217 -0.05 17.39 9.76
C VAL A 217 -0.71 16.02 9.68
N ARG A 218 0.09 15.02 9.29
CA ARG A 218 -0.27 13.60 9.35
C ARG A 218 0.74 12.86 10.22
N PHE A 219 0.25 12.12 11.20
CA PHE A 219 1.08 11.21 11.99
C PHE A 219 1.26 9.88 11.26
N VAL A 220 2.48 9.38 11.21
CA VAL A 220 2.83 8.13 10.53
C VAL A 220 3.87 7.34 11.33
N GLY A 221 4.16 6.12 10.88
CA GLY A 221 5.26 5.31 11.39
C GLY A 221 5.00 4.70 12.77
N SER A 222 6.08 4.31 13.45
CA SER A 222 6.02 3.64 14.75
C SER A 222 5.65 4.57 15.90
N GLY A 223 5.60 5.88 15.65
CA GLY A 223 5.07 6.87 16.60
C GLY A 223 3.57 6.73 16.82
N GLY A 224 2.84 6.03 15.94
CA GLY A 224 1.37 6.00 15.93
C GLY A 224 0.81 6.88 14.81
N THR A 225 -0.46 6.66 14.47
CA THR A 225 -1.07 7.23 13.26
C THR A 225 -2.23 8.18 13.56
N GLN A 226 -2.70 8.21 14.80
CA GLN A 226 -3.84 9.03 15.22
C GLN A 226 -3.60 9.59 16.62
N LEU A 227 -4.21 10.74 16.92
CA LEU A 227 -4.32 11.17 18.32
C LEU A 227 -5.22 10.17 19.07
N PRO A 228 -4.84 9.70 20.28
CA PRO A 228 -5.69 8.82 21.07
C PRO A 228 -6.99 9.52 21.44
N THR A 229 -8.11 8.82 21.36
CA THR A 229 -9.45 9.34 21.68
C THR A 229 -9.86 9.07 23.14
N TYR A 230 -8.88 8.74 23.98
CA TYR A 230 -9.06 8.42 25.40
C TYR A 230 -8.03 9.17 26.24
N ALA A 231 -8.39 9.43 27.50
CA ALA A 231 -7.53 10.17 28.42
C ALA A 231 -6.25 9.39 28.76
N LEU A 232 -5.12 10.10 28.73
CA LEU A 232 -3.80 9.57 29.09
C LEU A 232 -3.40 9.98 30.50
N ASN A 233 -2.57 9.16 31.15
CA ASN A 233 -1.96 9.51 32.44
C ASN A 233 -0.74 10.40 32.22
N SER A 234 -0.31 11.14 33.24
CA SER A 234 0.92 11.95 33.16
C SER A 234 2.15 11.10 32.82
N ASN A 235 3.17 11.74 32.23
CA ASN A 235 4.47 11.13 31.90
C ASN A 235 4.46 10.08 30.77
N GLN A 236 3.58 10.20 29.78
CA GLN A 236 3.55 9.33 28.58
C GLN A 236 4.08 10.06 27.34
N CYS A 237 4.40 9.30 26.28
CA CYS A 237 4.84 9.84 24.99
C CYS A 237 6.07 10.77 25.11
N SER A 238 6.98 10.43 26.02
CA SER A 238 8.17 11.23 26.33
C SER A 238 7.87 12.70 26.65
N THR A 239 6.78 12.99 27.37
CA THR A 239 6.44 14.32 27.88
C THR A 239 5.83 14.24 29.27
N ASP A 240 5.77 15.36 29.98
CA ASP A 240 5.18 15.47 31.32
C ASP A 240 3.65 15.40 31.24
N ALA A 241 3.05 16.18 30.33
CA ALA A 241 1.61 16.31 30.13
C ALA A 241 1.21 15.87 28.71
N PRO A 242 0.84 14.57 28.54
CA PRO A 242 0.48 14.03 27.24
C PRO A 242 -0.88 14.52 26.74
N GLY A 243 -0.93 14.82 25.44
CA GLY A 243 -2.11 15.33 24.74
C GLY A 243 -2.90 14.23 24.04
N TRP A 244 -4.22 14.22 24.22
CA TRP A 244 -5.16 13.28 23.60
C TRP A 244 -6.36 14.04 23.01
N TYR A 245 -7.01 13.48 21.99
CA TYR A 245 -8.15 14.12 21.33
C TYR A 245 -9.45 13.86 22.09
N SER A 246 -10.04 14.92 22.65
CA SER A 246 -11.29 14.89 23.40
C SER A 246 -12.48 15.07 22.46
N GLY A 247 -12.88 13.97 21.84
CA GLY A 247 -14.02 13.93 20.94
C GLY A 247 -14.06 12.67 20.09
N THR A 248 -15.04 12.61 19.21
CA THR A 248 -15.15 11.57 18.18
C THR A 248 -14.42 12.01 16.92
N MET A 249 -13.70 11.08 16.28
CA MET A 249 -13.07 11.32 14.98
C MET A 249 -14.15 11.40 13.89
N PRO A 250 -13.97 12.23 12.84
CA PRO A 250 -14.92 12.32 11.74
C PRO A 250 -14.97 10.98 10.98
N ASN A 251 -16.15 10.38 10.84
CA ASN A 251 -16.33 9.08 10.17
C ASN A 251 -16.66 9.19 8.67
N THR A 252 -16.90 10.41 8.19
CA THR A 252 -17.24 10.68 6.79
C THR A 252 -16.00 11.19 6.05
N PRO A 253 -15.52 10.51 4.99
CA PRO A 253 -14.41 11.00 4.16
C PRO A 253 -14.66 12.42 3.66
N GLY A 254 -13.61 13.25 3.65
CA GLY A 254 -13.67 14.67 3.30
C GLY A 254 -14.19 15.60 4.40
N LEU A 255 -14.82 15.07 5.45
CA LEU A 255 -15.36 15.89 6.52
C LEU A 255 -14.23 16.44 7.40
N THR A 256 -14.20 17.76 7.52
CA THR A 256 -13.39 18.48 8.51
C THR A 256 -14.23 18.83 9.72
N GLN A 257 -13.77 18.42 10.90
CA GLN A 257 -14.43 18.64 12.17
C GLN A 257 -13.51 19.44 13.10
N ASN A 258 -14.08 20.42 13.81
CA ASN A 258 -13.40 21.10 14.91
C ASN A 258 -13.40 20.19 16.15
N GLY A 259 -12.30 20.15 16.87
CA GLY A 259 -12.21 19.42 18.12
C GLY A 259 -11.14 19.97 19.04
N THR A 260 -10.90 19.27 20.15
CA THR A 260 -10.02 19.76 21.21
C THR A 260 -9.02 18.67 21.59
N VAL A 261 -7.74 19.00 21.63
CA VAL A 261 -6.74 18.17 22.29
C VAL A 261 -6.64 18.61 23.75
N CYS A 262 -6.88 17.68 24.67
CA CYS A 262 -6.71 17.87 26.10
C CYS A 262 -5.36 17.32 26.54
N PHE A 263 -4.67 18.03 27.44
CA PHE A 263 -3.40 17.60 28.01
C PHE A 263 -3.56 17.25 29.49
N SER A 264 -3.14 16.04 29.83
CA SER A 264 -3.34 15.45 31.17
C SER A 264 -2.21 15.79 32.14
N TRP A 265 -2.54 16.26 33.35
CA TRP A 265 -1.56 16.52 34.40
C TRP A 265 -2.17 16.33 35.81
N GLU A 266 -1.47 15.57 36.67
CA GLU A 266 -1.81 15.39 38.09
C GLU A 266 -3.28 15.01 38.33
N GLY A 267 -3.77 14.00 37.59
CA GLY A 267 -5.14 13.50 37.72
C GLY A 267 -6.21 14.39 37.07
N ASN A 268 -5.86 15.56 36.53
CA ASN A 268 -6.74 16.34 35.66
C ASN A 268 -6.42 16.02 34.19
N TYR A 269 -7.33 15.29 33.52
CA TYR A 269 -7.15 14.82 32.14
C TYR A 269 -7.31 15.90 31.06
N CYS A 270 -7.71 17.12 31.42
CA CYS A 270 -7.78 18.25 30.49
C CYS A 270 -7.34 19.54 31.19
N LYS A 271 -6.17 19.50 31.84
CA LYS A 271 -5.61 20.64 32.58
C LYS A 271 -5.31 21.81 31.65
N TRP A 272 -4.80 21.49 30.46
CA TRP A 272 -4.62 22.41 29.35
C TRP A 272 -5.29 21.84 28.11
N SER A 273 -5.56 22.68 27.12
CA SER A 273 -6.11 22.24 25.84
C SER A 273 -5.70 23.12 24.69
N ASN A 274 -5.79 22.57 23.48
CA ASN A 274 -5.68 23.28 22.21
C ASN A 274 -6.88 22.94 21.32
N SER A 275 -7.47 23.95 20.70
CA SER A 275 -8.46 23.76 19.63
C SER A 275 -7.75 23.34 18.34
N ILE A 276 -8.31 22.34 17.67
CA ILE A 276 -7.76 21.76 16.45
C ILE A 276 -8.86 21.56 15.40
N GLN A 277 -8.44 21.24 14.19
CA GLN A 277 -9.33 20.68 13.16
C GLN A 277 -8.80 19.31 12.75
N VAL A 278 -9.69 18.35 12.50
CA VAL A 278 -9.35 17.02 12.00
C VAL A 278 -10.15 16.75 10.74
N THR A 279 -9.50 16.27 9.69
CA THR A 279 -10.15 15.86 8.44
C THR A 279 -9.96 14.36 8.23
N ASN A 280 -11.05 13.64 7.93
CA ASN A 280 -10.98 12.25 7.50
C ASN A 280 -10.63 12.23 6.00
N CYS A 281 -9.46 11.73 5.65
CA CYS A 281 -9.00 11.60 4.26
C CYS A 281 -9.19 10.18 3.75
N GLU A 282 -10.28 9.54 4.17
CA GLU A 282 -10.68 8.15 3.88
C GLU A 282 -9.79 7.11 4.58
N SER A 283 -8.49 7.12 4.29
CA SER A 283 -7.51 6.13 4.78
C SER A 283 -6.63 6.61 5.93
N TYR A 284 -6.68 7.90 6.25
CA TYR A 284 -5.95 8.51 7.36
C TYR A 284 -6.63 9.79 7.82
N TYR A 285 -6.18 10.30 8.96
CA TYR A 285 -6.58 11.62 9.45
C TYR A 285 -5.43 12.62 9.26
N VAL A 286 -5.81 13.84 8.91
CA VAL A 286 -4.91 15.00 9.00
C VAL A 286 -5.45 15.95 10.05
N TYR A 287 -4.53 16.58 10.77
CA TYR A 287 -4.83 17.43 11.92
C TYR A 287 -4.24 18.83 11.69
N HIS A 288 -5.06 19.86 11.78
CA HIS A 288 -4.58 21.23 11.85
C HIS A 288 -4.27 21.55 13.31
N LEU A 289 -2.98 21.45 13.66
CA LEU A 289 -2.50 21.61 15.03
C LEU A 289 -1.83 22.97 15.21
N SER A 290 -1.88 23.49 16.43
CA SER A 290 -1.10 24.66 16.87
C SER A 290 -0.05 24.25 17.90
N PRO A 291 1.03 25.02 18.09
CA PRO A 291 2.01 24.72 19.14
C PRO A 291 1.34 24.71 20.53
N PRO A 292 1.72 23.79 21.44
CA PRO A 292 1.21 23.83 22.81
C PRO A 292 1.81 25.00 23.61
N ALA A 293 1.14 25.36 24.71
CA ALA A 293 1.50 26.53 25.52
C ALA A 293 2.91 26.44 26.17
N THR A 294 3.41 25.25 26.46
CA THR A 294 4.69 24.99 27.14
C THR A 294 5.36 23.72 26.57
N CYS A 295 6.67 23.54 26.81
CA CYS A 295 7.39 22.31 26.44
C CYS A 295 7.07 21.09 27.32
N SER A 296 6.25 21.25 28.37
CA SER A 296 5.77 20.11 29.16
C SER A 296 4.59 19.40 28.50
N LEU A 297 4.10 19.92 27.37
CA LEU A 297 2.92 19.45 26.65
C LEU A 297 3.35 18.87 25.31
N ARG A 298 2.83 17.70 24.94
CA ARG A 298 3.11 17.06 23.65
C ARG A 298 1.90 16.33 23.12
N TYR A 299 1.66 16.42 21.81
CA TYR A 299 0.64 15.61 21.14
C TYR A 299 1.09 14.15 21.11
N CYS A 300 0.38 13.29 21.84
CA CYS A 300 0.58 11.85 21.77
C CYS A 300 -0.10 11.29 20.54
N THR A 301 0.39 10.13 20.13
CA THR A 301 -0.22 9.34 19.08
C THR A 301 -0.38 7.90 19.53
N ASP A 302 -1.37 7.24 18.98
CA ASP A 302 -1.62 5.83 19.20
C ASP A 302 -1.85 5.15 17.84
N THR A 303 -1.78 3.82 17.85
CA THR A 303 -2.27 3.00 16.76
C THR A 303 -3.73 2.67 17.04
N PRO A 304 -4.68 2.98 16.15
CA PRO A 304 -6.07 2.67 16.37
C PRO A 304 -6.21 1.15 16.56
N ILE A 305 -6.58 0.75 17.76
CA ILE A 305 -6.94 -0.61 18.11
C ILE A 305 -8.26 -0.88 17.37
N VAL A 306 -8.25 -1.79 16.38
CA VAL A 306 -9.52 -2.36 15.92
C VAL A 306 -10.10 -3.09 17.13
N ALA A 307 -11.13 -2.51 17.73
CA ALA A 307 -11.76 -3.08 18.91
C ALA A 307 -12.34 -4.46 18.56
N THR A 308 -11.59 -5.51 18.90
CA THR A 308 -12.10 -6.88 18.92
C THR A 308 -13.04 -6.99 20.11
N THR A 309 -14.29 -6.57 19.93
CA THR A 309 -15.30 -6.71 20.98
C THR A 309 -15.74 -8.17 21.04
N THR A 310 -15.17 -8.90 21.99
CA THR A 310 -15.64 -10.23 22.39
C THR A 310 -17.00 -10.08 23.07
N THR A 311 -18.08 -10.42 22.38
CA THR A 311 -19.40 -10.54 23.01
C THR A 311 -19.97 -11.94 22.78
N THR A 312 -20.14 -12.67 23.88
CA THR A 312 -20.72 -14.00 23.94
C THR A 312 -22.23 -13.95 23.65
N THR A 313 -22.62 -14.66 22.58
CA THR A 313 -23.88 -15.37 22.27
C THR A 313 -25.22 -14.88 22.87
N THR A 314 -26.20 -14.56 22.00
CA THR A 314 -27.49 -15.30 21.91
C THR A 314 -28.10 -15.11 20.52
N THR A 315 -28.25 -16.22 19.80
CA THR A 315 -28.73 -16.31 18.42
C THR A 315 -30.24 -15.99 18.34
N THR A 316 -30.61 -15.00 17.54
CA THR A 316 -31.94 -14.99 16.90
C THR A 316 -31.77 -14.55 15.45
N THR A 317 -32.19 -15.43 14.56
CA THR A 317 -31.99 -15.38 13.11
C THR A 317 -32.90 -14.32 12.48
N THR A 318 -32.29 -13.31 11.85
CA THR A 318 -32.93 -12.53 10.79
C THR A 318 -31.93 -12.33 9.67
N THR A 319 -32.29 -12.82 8.48
CA THR A 319 -31.44 -12.90 7.30
C THR A 319 -31.39 -11.53 6.61
N GLU A 320 -30.31 -10.79 6.79
CA GLU A 320 -29.92 -9.67 5.92
C GLU A 320 -28.56 -9.99 5.30
N THR A 321 -28.50 -10.02 3.97
CA THR A 321 -27.28 -10.28 3.20
C THR A 321 -26.47 -9.00 3.12
N THR A 322 -25.57 -8.79 4.07
CA THR A 322 -24.51 -7.79 4.00
C THR A 322 -23.32 -8.37 3.26
N THR A 323 -23.02 -7.80 2.09
CA THR A 323 -21.81 -8.14 1.32
C THR A 323 -20.60 -7.49 1.99
N THR A 324 -19.92 -8.24 2.86
CA THR A 324 -18.65 -7.84 3.48
C THR A 324 -17.53 -7.88 2.45
N THR A 325 -17.07 -6.70 2.00
CA THR A 325 -15.80 -6.55 1.28
C THR A 325 -14.67 -6.96 2.22
N ALA A 326 -13.93 -8.03 1.90
CA ALA A 326 -12.83 -8.51 2.73
C ALA A 326 -11.67 -7.50 2.70
N ILE A 327 -11.51 -6.75 3.79
CA ILE A 327 -10.35 -5.89 4.04
C ILE A 327 -9.20 -6.82 4.41
N LEU A 328 -8.13 -6.84 3.59
CA LEU A 328 -6.91 -7.57 3.93
C LEU A 328 -6.34 -7.07 5.26
N SER A 329 -5.82 -7.99 6.06
CA SER A 329 -5.15 -7.73 7.32
C SER A 329 -3.95 -6.78 7.17
N SER A 330 -3.68 -6.02 8.24
CA SER A 330 -2.74 -4.89 8.17
C SER A 330 -1.32 -5.26 7.79
N GLN A 331 -0.90 -6.48 8.09
CA GLN A 331 0.39 -6.99 7.67
C GLN A 331 0.56 -7.10 6.15
N CYS A 332 -0.52 -7.09 5.38
CA CYS A 332 -0.49 -7.08 3.91
C CYS A 332 -0.30 -5.69 3.29
N TYR A 333 -0.21 -4.63 4.08
CA TYR A 333 0.13 -3.29 3.59
C TYR A 333 1.01 -2.48 4.54
N ASN A 334 1.25 -2.97 5.75
CA ASN A 334 2.16 -2.40 6.74
C ASN A 334 3.26 -3.42 7.07
N TYR A 335 4.24 -3.49 6.18
CA TYR A 335 5.41 -4.35 6.30
C TYR A 335 6.66 -3.59 5.85
N THR A 336 7.81 -4.12 6.21
CA THR A 336 9.12 -3.64 5.73
C THR A 336 9.62 -4.50 4.59
N THR A 337 10.28 -3.91 3.60
CA THR A 337 10.88 -4.66 2.51
C THR A 337 12.33 -5.00 2.81
N ILE A 338 12.75 -6.19 2.40
CA ILE A 338 14.16 -6.61 2.38
C ILE A 338 14.48 -7.07 0.96
N ASP A 339 15.42 -6.37 0.32
CA ASP A 339 15.95 -6.68 -1.00
C ASP A 339 17.48 -6.76 -0.89
N GLU A 340 17.95 -7.90 -0.39
CA GLU A 340 19.36 -8.17 -0.20
C GLU A 340 19.74 -9.37 -1.06
N GLU A 341 20.50 -9.13 -2.13
CA GLU A 341 20.87 -10.15 -3.13
C GLU A 341 21.54 -11.37 -2.49
N SER A 342 22.33 -11.15 -1.43
CA SER A 342 23.06 -12.19 -0.71
C SER A 342 22.17 -13.22 -0.02
N ARG A 343 20.86 -12.94 0.21
CA ARG A 343 19.91 -13.88 0.84
C ARG A 343 19.50 -15.05 -0.04
N ASN A 344 19.75 -14.96 -1.34
CA ASN A 344 19.29 -15.97 -2.28
C ASN A 344 19.95 -17.32 -1.99
N THR A 345 19.17 -18.41 -2.04
CA THR A 345 19.67 -19.78 -1.86
C THR A 345 20.79 -20.20 -2.81
N ASN A 346 20.96 -19.47 -3.92
CA ASN A 346 22.03 -19.68 -4.90
C ASN A 346 23.32 -18.92 -4.58
N LYS A 347 23.33 -18.06 -3.55
CA LYS A 347 24.54 -17.33 -3.13
C LYS A 347 25.39 -18.17 -2.18
N PRO A 348 26.73 -18.01 -2.23
CA PRO A 348 27.63 -18.69 -1.31
C PRO A 348 27.39 -18.24 0.14
N GLY A 349 27.91 -19.02 1.09
CA GLY A 349 27.91 -18.66 2.50
C GLY A 349 28.80 -17.44 2.79
N GLY A 350 28.65 -16.89 3.99
CA GLY A 350 29.34 -15.68 4.43
C GLY A 350 29.14 -15.43 5.92
N SER A 351 29.44 -14.21 6.36
CA SER A 351 29.33 -13.78 7.77
C SER A 351 28.09 -12.91 8.04
N GLU A 352 27.14 -12.81 7.10
CA GLU A 352 25.92 -12.04 7.30
C GLU A 352 24.96 -12.79 8.25
N CYS A 353 24.19 -12.03 9.04
CA CYS A 353 23.29 -12.59 10.03
C CYS A 353 22.07 -11.69 10.28
N ASP A 354 21.03 -12.26 10.88
CA ASP A 354 19.76 -11.56 11.13
C ASP A 354 19.48 -11.25 12.61
N GLU A 355 20.47 -11.45 13.48
CA GLU A 355 20.33 -11.17 14.92
C GLU A 355 20.11 -9.66 15.14
N ALA A 356 21.00 -8.82 14.62
CA ALA A 356 20.89 -7.36 14.72
C ALA A 356 19.75 -6.80 13.85
N THR A 357 19.52 -7.39 12.66
CA THR A 357 18.51 -6.96 11.68
C THR A 357 17.10 -6.92 12.25
N PHE A 358 16.81 -7.76 13.25
CA PHE A 358 15.52 -7.84 13.92
C PHE A 358 15.58 -7.58 15.43
N ALA A 359 16.69 -7.03 15.95
CA ALA A 359 16.93 -6.83 17.39
C ALA A 359 15.85 -5.99 18.11
N SER A 360 15.15 -5.12 17.38
CA SER A 360 14.03 -4.30 17.89
C SER A 360 12.71 -5.06 18.06
N GLY A 361 12.68 -6.37 17.80
CA GLY A 361 11.54 -7.24 18.03
C GLY A 361 10.91 -7.78 16.74
N SER A 362 9.76 -8.43 16.90
CA SER A 362 9.07 -9.08 15.78
C SER A 362 8.44 -8.04 14.85
N ARG A 363 8.71 -8.08 13.54
CA ARG A 363 8.07 -7.18 12.55
C ARG A 363 7.67 -7.92 11.28
N TRP A 364 6.66 -7.42 10.59
CA TRP A 364 6.23 -7.94 9.28
C TRP A 364 7.19 -7.50 8.18
N VAL A 365 7.64 -8.46 7.38
CA VAL A 365 8.64 -8.30 6.34
C VAL A 365 8.14 -8.93 5.04
N ARG A 366 8.36 -8.24 3.92
CA ARG A 366 8.25 -8.78 2.57
C ARG A 366 9.63 -8.88 1.94
N PHE A 367 9.98 -10.03 1.40
CA PHE A 367 11.19 -10.19 0.60
C PHE A 367 10.91 -9.82 -0.85
N THR A 368 11.82 -9.07 -1.48
CA THR A 368 11.67 -8.57 -2.85
C THR A 368 12.99 -8.64 -3.61
N GLY A 369 12.91 -8.44 -4.93
CA GLY A 369 14.10 -8.29 -5.78
C GLY A 369 14.86 -9.58 -6.06
N VAL A 370 16.10 -9.43 -6.55
CA VAL A 370 16.94 -10.55 -7.04
C VAL A 370 17.44 -11.46 -5.91
N GLY A 371 17.39 -10.98 -4.67
CA GLY A 371 17.67 -11.76 -3.46
C GLY A 371 16.70 -12.92 -3.23
N GLY A 372 15.51 -12.88 -3.80
CA GLY A 372 14.46 -13.88 -3.57
C GLY A 372 13.22 -13.26 -2.94
N THR A 373 12.06 -13.84 -3.21
CA THR A 373 10.76 -13.29 -2.78
C THR A 373 10.10 -14.09 -1.65
N GLU A 374 10.57 -15.30 -1.37
CA GLU A 374 9.97 -16.21 -0.39
C GLU A 374 11.03 -16.95 0.43
N ILE A 375 10.73 -17.28 1.69
CA ILE A 375 11.58 -18.19 2.47
C ILE A 375 11.39 -19.61 1.91
N PRO A 376 12.46 -20.36 1.59
CA PRO A 376 12.34 -21.71 1.05
C PRO A 376 11.61 -22.64 2.03
N THR A 377 10.72 -23.48 1.52
CA THR A 377 9.94 -24.47 2.30
C THR A 377 10.64 -25.82 2.44
N LYS A 378 11.90 -25.91 1.99
CA LYS A 378 12.75 -27.09 2.08
C LYS A 378 14.13 -26.68 2.60
N ALA A 379 14.77 -27.60 3.31
CA ALA A 379 16.12 -27.40 3.83
C ALA A 379 17.09 -27.02 2.69
N VAL A 380 17.84 -25.94 2.93
CA VAL A 380 18.79 -25.40 1.96
C VAL A 380 20.13 -26.12 2.09
N GLY A 381 20.56 -26.50 3.29
CA GLY A 381 21.93 -26.91 3.57
C GLY A 381 22.78 -25.72 4.03
N SER A 382 23.76 -26.00 4.88
CA SER A 382 24.66 -25.00 5.48
C SER A 382 25.53 -24.25 4.45
N ASN A 383 26.07 -23.10 4.87
CA ASN A 383 27.00 -22.24 4.10
C ASN A 383 26.44 -21.71 2.76
N ARG A 384 25.21 -21.19 2.77
CA ARG A 384 24.58 -20.48 1.63
C ARG A 384 23.90 -19.19 2.10
N CYS A 385 23.35 -18.41 1.16
CA CYS A 385 22.58 -17.20 1.46
C CYS A 385 23.36 -16.14 2.26
N GLY A 386 24.67 -16.05 2.03
CA GLY A 386 25.56 -15.10 2.71
C GLY A 386 25.81 -15.40 4.19
N THR A 387 25.38 -16.57 4.68
CA THR A 387 25.52 -16.97 6.08
C THR A 387 26.08 -18.39 6.20
N MET A 388 26.38 -18.81 7.43
CA MET A 388 26.86 -20.16 7.71
C MET A 388 25.69 -21.10 8.07
N ALA A 389 24.67 -20.63 8.81
CA ALA A 389 23.46 -21.38 9.17
C ALA A 389 22.22 -20.86 8.41
N THR A 390 21.63 -21.69 7.56
CA THR A 390 20.63 -21.24 6.59
C THR A 390 19.20 -21.46 7.09
N GLY A 391 18.41 -20.39 7.14
CA GLY A 391 17.01 -20.43 7.58
C GLY A 391 16.05 -20.84 6.47
N TRP A 392 15.23 -21.87 6.70
CA TRP A 392 14.14 -22.31 5.82
C TRP A 392 12.85 -22.54 6.62
N TYR A 393 11.69 -22.33 6.01
CA TYR A 393 10.39 -22.44 6.67
C TYR A 393 9.89 -23.90 6.67
N SER A 394 9.72 -24.49 7.85
CA SER A 394 9.27 -25.87 8.02
C SER A 394 7.75 -26.02 8.18
N GLY A 395 7.01 -24.90 8.17
CA GLY A 395 5.55 -24.89 8.27
C GLY A 395 4.85 -25.03 6.92
N ALA A 396 3.54 -25.20 6.97
CA ALA A 396 2.70 -25.10 5.78
C ALA A 396 2.49 -23.62 5.41
N MET A 397 2.73 -23.26 4.15
CA MET A 397 2.44 -21.92 3.67
C MET A 397 0.92 -21.68 3.59
N PRO A 398 0.41 -20.50 3.96
CA PRO A 398 -1.01 -20.20 3.82
C PRO A 398 -1.41 -20.18 2.34
N THR A 399 -2.46 -20.92 1.99
CA THR A 399 -2.95 -21.01 0.61
C THR A 399 -4.16 -20.11 0.35
N VAL A 400 -4.85 -19.68 1.41
CA VAL A 400 -6.02 -18.80 1.32
C VAL A 400 -5.56 -17.36 1.55
N VAL A 401 -6.01 -16.44 0.70
CA VAL A 401 -5.74 -15.01 0.85
C VAL A 401 -6.21 -14.53 2.22
N ASP A 402 -5.42 -13.64 2.82
CA ASP A 402 -5.63 -13.04 4.13
C ASP A 402 -5.61 -14.01 5.32
N THR A 403 -5.06 -15.21 5.11
CA THR A 403 -4.86 -16.16 6.20
C THR A 403 -3.41 -16.16 6.67
N THR A 404 -3.27 -16.21 7.99
CA THR A 404 -1.99 -16.31 8.67
C THR A 404 -1.76 -17.75 9.11
N SER A 405 -0.63 -18.33 8.72
CA SER A 405 -0.16 -19.63 9.23
C SER A 405 1.03 -19.43 10.15
N SER A 406 1.01 -20.10 11.30
CA SER A 406 2.15 -20.16 12.21
C SER A 406 3.02 -21.37 11.88
N GLY A 407 4.34 -21.19 11.93
CA GLY A 407 5.29 -22.27 11.75
C GLY A 407 6.68 -21.86 12.21
N SER A 408 7.67 -22.72 12.03
CA SER A 408 9.04 -22.42 12.41
C SER A 408 9.91 -22.17 11.18
N VAL A 409 10.82 -21.21 11.26
CA VAL A 409 12.02 -21.22 10.44
C VAL A 409 13.07 -22.04 11.17
N CYS A 410 13.51 -23.11 10.53
CA CYS A 410 14.61 -23.96 10.96
C CYS A 410 15.94 -23.45 10.37
N PHE A 411 16.97 -23.34 11.19
CA PHE A 411 18.32 -23.01 10.77
C PHE A 411 19.15 -24.29 10.61
N ASP A 412 19.52 -24.55 9.37
CA ASP A 412 20.30 -25.72 8.95
C ASP A 412 21.79 -25.47 9.20
N TRP A 413 22.43 -26.40 9.90
CA TRP A 413 23.86 -26.38 10.19
C TRP A 413 24.44 -27.80 10.23
N GLU A 414 25.58 -28.00 9.57
CA GLU A 414 26.26 -29.29 9.44
C GLU A 414 25.32 -30.38 8.88
N SER A 415 24.86 -31.29 9.74
CA SER A 415 24.02 -32.45 9.41
C SER A 415 22.64 -32.39 10.07
N ASN A 416 22.32 -31.29 10.74
CA ASN A 416 21.02 -31.08 11.36
C ASN A 416 20.30 -29.92 10.66
N SER A 417 19.29 -30.26 9.86
CA SER A 417 18.51 -29.30 9.08
C SER A 417 17.62 -28.39 9.93
N CYS A 418 17.48 -28.63 11.23
CA CYS A 418 16.76 -27.77 12.16
C CYS A 418 17.47 -27.72 13.51
N ARG A 419 18.76 -27.33 13.50
CA ARG A 419 19.56 -27.25 14.72
C ARG A 419 19.06 -26.17 15.68
N TRP A 420 18.65 -25.04 15.11
CA TRP A 420 17.97 -23.95 15.81
C TRP A 420 16.70 -23.59 15.08
N LYS A 421 15.78 -22.90 15.76
CA LYS A 421 14.54 -22.46 15.13
C LYS A 421 13.99 -21.17 15.73
N ASN A 422 13.22 -20.47 14.92
CA ASN A 422 12.37 -19.36 15.33
C ASN A 422 10.94 -19.62 14.90
N ASP A 423 9.98 -19.45 15.81
CA ASP A 423 8.57 -19.48 15.47
C ASP A 423 8.14 -18.14 14.89
N ILE A 424 7.51 -18.21 13.72
CA ILE A 424 7.10 -17.06 12.91
C ILE A 424 5.64 -17.21 12.47
N ASN A 425 5.07 -16.10 12.02
CA ASN A 425 3.80 -16.07 11.32
C ASN A 425 4.02 -15.68 9.86
N VAL A 426 3.29 -16.32 8.95
CA VAL A 426 3.31 -16.01 7.51
C VAL A 426 1.89 -15.69 7.09
N THR A 427 1.67 -14.60 6.36
CA THR A 427 0.34 -14.25 5.81
C THR A 427 0.38 -14.28 4.29
N ASN A 428 -0.63 -14.88 3.66
CA ASN A 428 -0.82 -14.83 2.22
C ASN A 428 -1.56 -13.55 1.82
N CYS A 429 -0.86 -12.60 1.22
CA CYS A 429 -1.42 -11.32 0.79
C CYS A 429 -1.84 -11.36 -0.68
N ASP A 430 -2.37 -12.50 -1.11
CA ASP A 430 -2.73 -12.85 -2.49
C ASP A 430 -1.52 -12.99 -3.43
N SER A 431 -0.84 -11.90 -3.76
CA SER A 431 0.26 -11.88 -4.73
C SER A 431 1.64 -12.13 -4.12
N TYR A 432 1.79 -12.03 -2.80
CA TYR A 432 3.04 -12.29 -2.07
C TYR A 432 2.80 -12.77 -0.64
N TYR A 433 3.86 -13.17 0.03
CA TYR A 433 3.86 -13.51 1.45
C TYR A 433 4.54 -12.42 2.27
N VAL A 434 4.01 -12.19 3.47
CA VAL A 434 4.67 -11.39 4.50
C VAL A 434 4.97 -12.27 5.71
N TYR A 435 6.12 -12.03 6.33
CA TYR A 435 6.67 -12.86 7.39
C TYR A 435 6.88 -12.01 8.65
N GLN A 436 6.31 -12.42 9.78
CA GLN A 436 6.57 -11.82 11.07
C GLN A 436 7.85 -12.42 11.65
N LEU A 437 9.01 -11.83 11.34
CA LEU A 437 10.33 -12.37 11.66
C LEU A 437 10.86 -11.81 12.98
N ARG A 438 11.74 -12.59 13.62
CA ARG A 438 12.41 -12.31 14.90
C ARG A 438 13.94 -12.32 14.75
N PRO A 439 14.72 -11.79 15.71
CA PRO A 439 16.17 -11.99 15.74
C PRO A 439 16.53 -13.45 15.54
N SER A 440 17.50 -13.75 14.67
CA SER A 440 18.03 -15.10 14.60
C SER A 440 18.68 -15.49 15.94
N PRO A 441 18.69 -16.78 16.33
CA PRO A 441 19.23 -17.21 17.64
C PRO A 441 20.72 -16.90 17.88
N GLY A 442 21.47 -16.52 16.85
CA GLY A 442 22.79 -15.91 16.97
C GLY A 442 23.30 -15.36 15.64
N CYS A 443 24.39 -14.59 15.69
CA CYS A 443 25.03 -14.01 14.50
C CYS A 443 25.90 -15.00 13.71
N SER A 444 25.30 -16.11 13.30
CA SER A 444 25.81 -16.99 12.24
C SER A 444 24.66 -17.55 11.41
N MET A 445 23.47 -16.98 11.56
CA MET A 445 22.18 -17.46 11.07
C MET A 445 21.46 -16.34 10.34
N ARG A 446 20.80 -16.69 9.23
CA ARG A 446 20.03 -15.75 8.42
C ARG A 446 18.84 -16.43 7.76
N TYR A 447 17.74 -15.70 7.60
CA TYR A 447 16.59 -16.16 6.80
C TYR A 447 16.99 -16.14 5.31
N CYS A 448 17.09 -17.33 4.70
CA CYS A 448 17.32 -17.45 3.27
C CYS A 448 16.05 -17.08 2.50
N THR A 449 16.25 -16.71 1.24
CA THR A 449 15.17 -16.45 0.29
C THR A 449 15.39 -17.21 -1.02
N THR A 450 14.32 -17.54 -1.71
CA THR A 450 14.34 -18.21 -3.01
C THR A 450 13.36 -17.56 -3.96
N ASN A 451 13.60 -17.73 -5.26
CA ASN A 451 12.67 -17.39 -6.34
C ASN A 451 11.80 -18.60 -6.74
N ALA A 452 12.00 -19.77 -6.10
CA ALA A 452 11.23 -20.95 -6.42
C ALA A 452 9.76 -20.71 -6.05
N PRO A 453 8.81 -20.85 -6.98
CA PRO A 453 7.41 -20.63 -6.70
C PRO A 453 6.93 -21.70 -5.71
N THR A 454 6.51 -21.31 -4.51
CA THR A 454 5.50 -22.12 -3.85
C THR A 454 4.27 -22.08 -4.75
N ALA A 455 3.87 -23.24 -5.27
CA ALA A 455 2.78 -23.34 -6.23
C ALA A 455 1.51 -22.77 -5.60
N LYS A 456 1.20 -21.50 -5.89
CA LYS A 456 -0.15 -20.97 -5.77
C LYS A 456 -0.96 -21.78 -6.76
N VAL A 457 -1.72 -22.74 -6.27
CA VAL A 457 -2.74 -23.40 -7.10
C VAL A 457 -3.78 -22.33 -7.38
N SER A 458 -3.51 -21.48 -8.36
CA SER A 458 -4.56 -20.76 -9.05
C SER A 458 -5.36 -21.85 -9.76
N LYS A 459 -6.52 -22.21 -9.22
CA LYS A 459 -7.58 -22.76 -10.06
C LYS A 459 -8.07 -21.62 -10.96
N GLY A 460 -7.22 -21.22 -11.89
CA GLY A 460 -7.61 -20.40 -13.01
C GLY A 460 -8.47 -21.28 -13.92
N PHE A 461 -9.78 -21.10 -13.86
CA PHE A 461 -10.63 -21.58 -14.94
C PHE A 461 -10.34 -20.69 -16.15
N THR A 462 -9.63 -21.24 -17.13
CA THR A 462 -9.20 -20.53 -18.34
C THR A 462 -10.34 -20.29 -19.33
N SER A 463 -11.57 -20.74 -19.04
CA SER A 463 -12.75 -20.35 -19.80
C SER A 463 -14.06 -20.56 -19.02
N ILE A 464 -15.07 -19.76 -19.37
CA ILE A 464 -16.48 -19.93 -18.94
C ILE A 464 -17.03 -21.31 -19.35
N SER A 465 -16.48 -21.93 -20.40
CA SER A 465 -16.92 -23.24 -20.89
C SER A 465 -16.59 -24.37 -19.90
N ASP A 466 -15.45 -24.30 -19.22
CA ASP A 466 -15.01 -25.32 -18.26
C ASP A 466 -15.79 -25.26 -16.95
N TYR A 467 -16.22 -24.06 -16.56
CA TYR A 467 -17.10 -23.84 -15.41
C TYR A 467 -18.49 -24.46 -15.65
N ILE A 468 -19.07 -24.24 -16.84
CA ILE A 468 -20.38 -24.80 -17.20
C ILE A 468 -20.31 -26.32 -17.31
N LYS A 469 -19.24 -26.88 -17.87
CA LYS A 469 -19.03 -28.35 -17.93
C LYS A 469 -19.03 -29.00 -16.55
N ASN A 470 -18.32 -28.41 -15.59
CA ASN A 470 -18.23 -28.93 -14.23
C ASN A 470 -19.57 -28.81 -13.47
N LEU A 471 -20.35 -27.76 -13.77
CA LEU A 471 -21.68 -27.58 -13.20
C LEU A 471 -22.67 -28.64 -13.72
N PHE A 472 -22.59 -29.00 -15.01
CA PHE A 472 -23.44 -30.04 -15.60
C PHE A 472 -23.07 -31.45 -15.12
N GLU A 473 -21.78 -31.76 -14.93
CA GLU A 473 -21.37 -33.07 -14.40
C GLU A 473 -21.83 -33.29 -12.96
N LYS A 474 -21.92 -32.23 -12.14
CA LYS A 474 -22.44 -32.30 -10.76
C LYS A 474 -23.95 -32.30 -10.64
N LEU A 475 -24.69 -31.90 -11.69
CA LEU A 475 -26.15 -31.93 -11.71
C LEU A 475 -26.71 -33.25 -12.28
N ILE A 476 -25.84 -34.11 -12.81
CA ILE A 476 -26.21 -35.41 -13.41
C ILE A 476 -25.68 -36.60 -12.57
N SER A 477 -24.87 -36.35 -11.53
CA SER A 477 -24.52 -37.32 -10.47
C SER A 477 -25.44 -37.16 -9.27
#